data_AF-A0A923EW18-F1
#
_entry.id   AF-A0A923EW18-F1
#
_cell.length_a   1.000
_cell.length_b   1.000
_cell.length_c   1.000
_cell.angle_alpha   90.00
_cell.angle_beta   90.00
_cell.angle_gamma   90.00
#
_symmetry.space_group_name_H-M   'P 1'
#
loop_
_entity.id
_entity.type
_entity.pdbx_description
1 polymer ?
#
loop_
_entity_poly.entity_id
_entity_poly.type
_entity_poly.pdbx_seq_one_letter_code
_entity_poly.pdbx_strand_id
1 'polypeptide(L)'
;MNSNHQPADAAFPPEIDELLTSVARDGFTLRYCNGPRQPTLIVGTYDWGPFVDLVVIRDLDDVISARVPTADVTDIFTPEVIVWLYAADAQRALQALLDLPHPEHPQAPTTSAPAPSALHVPAARQCPVTVRPPSELAARTRQVRLGAALLAETAEVPSETG
;
A
#
# COMPACT_ATOMS: atom_id res chain seq x y z
N MET A 1 -13.95 -30.55 -22.38
CA MET A 1 -14.52 -29.90 -21.20
C MET A 1 -13.38 -29.65 -20.24
N ASN A 2 -13.00 -28.39 -20.04
CA ASN A 2 -12.30 -27.87 -18.88
C ASN A 2 -12.60 -26.38 -18.89
N SER A 3 -13.53 -26.00 -18.02
CA SER A 3 -14.10 -24.67 -17.92
C SER A 3 -13.01 -23.70 -17.45
N ASN A 4 -12.53 -22.85 -18.36
CA ASN A 4 -11.90 -21.59 -18.00
C ASN A 4 -12.95 -20.75 -17.27
N HIS A 5 -13.08 -20.91 -15.96
CA HIS A 5 -13.78 -19.96 -15.13
C HIS A 5 -12.80 -18.82 -14.83
N GLN A 6 -12.57 -17.99 -15.85
CA GLN A 6 -12.02 -16.67 -15.63
C GLN A 6 -13.15 -15.86 -15.01
N PRO A 7 -13.05 -15.38 -13.75
CA PRO A 7 -14.04 -14.44 -13.25
C PRO A 7 -13.94 -13.21 -14.14
N ALA A 8 -14.98 -12.99 -14.93
CA ALA A 8 -15.10 -11.85 -15.82
C ALA A 8 -15.22 -10.59 -14.97
N ASP A 9 -14.22 -9.73 -15.04
CA ASP A 9 -14.33 -8.25 -15.04
C ASP A 9 -15.44 -7.67 -14.16
N ALA A 10 -15.56 -8.18 -12.93
CA ALA A 10 -16.57 -7.71 -11.99
C ALA A 10 -16.08 -6.38 -11.42
N ALA A 11 -16.92 -5.35 -11.54
CA ALA A 11 -16.66 -4.08 -10.87
C ALA A 11 -16.49 -4.32 -9.37
N PHE A 12 -15.55 -3.61 -8.74
CA PHE A 12 -15.37 -3.69 -7.29
C PHE A 12 -16.67 -3.35 -6.55
N PRO A 13 -16.94 -4.01 -5.43
CA PRO A 13 -18.11 -3.74 -4.60
C PRO A 13 -17.98 -2.37 -3.90
N PRO A 14 -19.10 -1.70 -3.55
CA PRO A 14 -19.11 -0.33 -3.00
C PRO A 14 -18.36 -0.20 -1.66
N GLU A 15 -18.21 -1.29 -0.90
CA GLU A 15 -17.42 -1.34 0.32
C GLU A 15 -15.93 -1.00 0.07
N ILE A 16 -15.43 -1.26 -1.14
CA ILE A 16 -14.10 -0.83 -1.56
C ILE A 16 -14.01 0.69 -1.68
N ASP A 17 -15.08 1.41 -2.04
CA ASP A 17 -15.03 2.86 -2.20
C ASP A 17 -14.79 3.59 -0.87
N GLU A 18 -15.36 3.10 0.23
CA GLU A 18 -15.11 3.65 1.57
C GLU A 18 -13.65 3.43 1.99
N LEU A 19 -13.14 2.23 1.71
CA LEU A 19 -11.76 1.85 1.99
C LEU A 19 -10.75 2.66 1.16
N LEU A 20 -11.02 2.85 -0.13
CA LEU A 20 -10.23 3.71 -1.02
C LEU A 20 -10.27 5.17 -0.57
N THR A 21 -11.41 5.63 -0.05
CA THR A 21 -11.55 6.97 0.51
C THR A 21 -10.63 7.15 1.72
N SER A 22 -10.53 6.15 2.60
CA SER A 22 -9.61 6.17 3.75
C SER A 22 -8.14 6.24 3.30
N VAL A 23 -7.76 5.42 2.32
CA VAL A 23 -6.39 5.40 1.75
C VAL A 23 -6.05 6.73 1.09
N ALA A 24 -6.95 7.30 0.29
CA ALA A 24 -6.77 8.60 -0.35
C ALA A 24 -6.69 9.76 0.67
N ARG A 25 -7.51 9.71 1.74
CA ARG A 25 -7.48 10.70 2.84
C ARG A 25 -6.19 10.64 3.64
N ASP A 26 -5.52 9.49 3.66
CA ASP A 26 -4.23 9.32 4.31
C ASP A 26 -3.05 9.60 3.35
N GLY A 27 -3.32 10.13 2.15
CA GLY A 27 -2.30 10.72 1.29
C GLY A 27 -1.67 9.76 0.28
N PHE A 28 -2.28 8.60 0.04
CA PHE A 28 -1.82 7.67 -0.99
C PHE A 28 -2.22 8.10 -2.40
N THR A 29 -1.33 7.84 -3.36
CA THR A 29 -1.65 7.86 -4.81
C THR A 29 -2.36 6.58 -5.19
N LEU A 30 -3.53 6.67 -5.84
CA LEU A 30 -4.27 5.51 -6.34
C LEU A 30 -4.09 5.34 -7.85
N ARG A 31 -3.84 4.12 -8.30
CA ARG A 31 -3.74 3.73 -9.71
C ARG A 31 -4.81 2.70 -10.01
N TYR A 32 -5.69 3.04 -10.95
CA TYR A 32 -6.80 2.21 -11.40
C TYR A 32 -6.39 1.51 -12.70
N CYS A 33 -6.14 0.21 -12.59
CA CYS A 33 -5.69 -0.65 -13.69
C CYS A 33 -6.91 -1.17 -14.47
N ASN A 34 -6.87 -1.10 -15.80
CA ASN A 34 -8.02 -1.22 -16.71
C ASN A 34 -9.00 -0.03 -16.65
N GLY A 35 -8.50 1.16 -16.27
CA GLY A 35 -9.29 2.39 -16.21
C GLY A 35 -10.18 2.51 -14.96
N PRO A 36 -10.83 3.67 -14.74
CA PRO A 36 -11.39 4.03 -13.45
C PRO A 36 -12.86 3.65 -13.26
N ARG A 37 -13.55 3.18 -14.31
CA ARG A 37 -14.98 2.83 -14.24
C ARG A 37 -15.21 1.41 -13.74
N GLN A 38 -14.37 0.47 -14.17
CA GLN A 38 -14.37 -0.93 -13.78
C GLN A 38 -12.91 -1.40 -13.71
N PRO A 39 -12.14 -0.89 -12.75
CA PRO A 39 -10.77 -1.34 -12.60
C PRO A 39 -10.77 -2.84 -12.26
N THR A 40 -9.83 -3.59 -12.82
CA THR A 40 -9.62 -5.01 -12.48
C THR A 40 -8.66 -5.17 -11.31
N LEU A 41 -7.98 -4.08 -10.95
CA LEU A 41 -6.96 -4.02 -9.91
C LEU A 41 -6.76 -2.55 -9.53
N ILE A 42 -6.52 -2.29 -8.25
CA ILE A 42 -6.18 -0.95 -7.76
C ILE A 42 -4.86 -1.05 -7.00
N VAL A 43 -3.93 -0.13 -7.32
CA VAL A 43 -2.66 0.00 -6.60
C VAL A 43 -2.63 1.33 -5.86
N GLY A 44 -2.48 1.29 -4.53
CA GLY A 44 -2.20 2.46 -3.71
C GLY A 44 -0.72 2.56 -3.38
N THR A 45 -0.13 3.74 -3.48
CA THR A 45 1.26 3.97 -3.05
C THR A 45 1.43 5.23 -2.24
N TYR A 46 2.28 5.19 -1.22
CA TYR A 46 2.78 6.36 -0.51
C TYR A 46 4.31 6.31 -0.47
N ASP A 47 4.94 7.37 -0.98
CA ASP A 47 6.39 7.45 -1.10
C ASP A 47 6.99 8.18 0.12
N TRP A 48 7.86 7.49 0.83
CA TRP A 48 8.64 8.04 1.94
C TRP A 48 10.02 8.54 1.52
N GLY A 49 10.46 8.26 0.29
CA GLY A 49 11.82 8.43 -0.20
C GLY A 49 12.57 7.10 -0.26
N PRO A 50 13.11 6.58 0.88
CA PRO A 50 13.83 5.31 0.90
C PRO A 50 12.91 4.08 0.90
N PHE A 51 11.60 4.28 1.08
CA PHE A 51 10.59 3.23 1.05
C PHE A 51 9.32 3.70 0.35
N VAL A 52 8.58 2.76 -0.23
CA VAL A 52 7.22 2.97 -0.69
C VAL A 52 6.29 2.03 0.08
N ASP A 53 5.28 2.61 0.72
CA ASP A 53 4.12 1.87 1.21
C ASP A 53 3.22 1.57 0.03
N LEU A 54 2.83 0.31 -0.13
CA LEU A 54 2.10 -0.23 -1.28
C LEU A 54 0.87 -0.98 -0.78
N VAL A 55 -0.24 -0.86 -1.52
CA VAL A 55 -1.34 -1.83 -1.45
C VAL A 55 -1.75 -2.23 -2.86
N VAL A 56 -2.00 -3.52 -3.05
CA VAL A 56 -2.59 -4.11 -4.25
C VAL A 56 -3.94 -4.69 -3.87
N ILE A 57 -5.01 -4.17 -4.46
CA ILE A 57 -6.40 -4.58 -4.24
C ILE A 57 -6.90 -5.27 -5.51
N ARG A 58 -7.26 -6.55 -5.40
CA ARG A 58 -7.85 -7.33 -6.50
C ARG A 58 -9.33 -7.65 -6.27
N ASP A 59 -9.70 -7.78 -5.01
CA ASP A 59 -11.07 -7.97 -4.53
C ASP A 59 -11.14 -7.57 -3.03
N LEU A 60 -12.31 -7.64 -2.41
CA LEU A 60 -12.50 -7.47 -0.97
C LEU A 60 -11.72 -8.49 -0.15
N ASP A 61 -11.53 -9.71 -0.64
CA ASP A 61 -10.85 -10.79 0.09
C ASP A 61 -9.40 -11.02 -0.40
N ASP A 62 -8.95 -10.28 -1.42
CA ASP A 62 -7.62 -10.38 -2.02
C ASP A 62 -6.95 -9.00 -2.04
N VAL A 63 -6.42 -8.63 -0.87
CA VAL A 63 -5.65 -7.41 -0.68
C VAL A 63 -4.31 -7.72 -0.04
N ILE A 64 -3.26 -7.16 -0.66
CA ILE A 64 -1.89 -7.27 -0.14
C ILE A 64 -1.33 -5.88 0.07
N SER A 65 -1.01 -5.58 1.32
CA SER A 65 -0.27 -4.39 1.72
C SER A 65 1.21 -4.75 1.92
N ALA A 66 2.11 -3.86 1.57
CA ALA A 66 3.54 -4.07 1.69
C ALA A 66 4.30 -2.76 1.91
N ARG A 67 5.52 -2.85 2.45
CA ARG A 67 6.52 -1.80 2.37
C ARG A 67 7.69 -2.33 1.55
N VAL A 68 8.01 -1.62 0.48
CA VAL A 68 9.12 -1.95 -0.43
C VAL A 68 10.23 -0.92 -0.24
N PRO A 69 11.50 -1.33 -0.17
CA PRO A 69 12.61 -0.38 -0.22
C PRO A 69 12.69 0.24 -1.62
N THR A 70 12.98 1.52 -1.69
CA THR A 70 13.19 2.23 -2.96
C THR A 70 14.62 1.99 -3.43
N ALA A 71 14.79 1.46 -4.63
CA ALA A 71 16.04 1.51 -5.41
C ALA A 71 15.97 2.61 -6.48
N ASP A 72 17.08 2.91 -7.16
CA ASP A 72 17.19 3.94 -8.20
C ASP A 72 16.05 3.89 -9.24
N VAL A 73 15.54 2.69 -9.53
CA VAL A 73 14.29 2.46 -10.28
C VAL A 73 13.46 1.43 -9.53
N THR A 74 12.37 1.85 -8.90
CA THR A 74 11.45 0.95 -8.20
C THR A 74 10.21 0.71 -9.04
N ASP A 75 10.07 -0.48 -9.63
CA ASP A 75 8.82 -0.90 -10.25
C ASP A 75 7.82 -1.35 -9.16
N ILE A 76 6.91 -0.44 -8.80
CA ILE A 76 5.84 -0.70 -7.83
C ILE A 76 4.87 -1.80 -8.26
N PHE A 77 4.84 -2.17 -9.55
CA PHE A 77 3.99 -3.25 -10.06
C PHE A 77 4.68 -4.60 -10.04
N THR A 78 6.01 -4.63 -10.03
CA THR A 78 6.79 -5.87 -9.93
C THR A 78 7.94 -5.76 -8.92
N PRO A 79 7.65 -5.42 -7.65
CA PRO A 79 8.70 -5.32 -6.64
C PRO A 79 9.41 -6.67 -6.47
N GLU A 80 10.73 -6.61 -6.30
CA GLU A 80 11.57 -7.80 -6.07
C GLU A 80 11.83 -8.05 -4.58
N VAL A 81 11.78 -6.98 -3.77
CA VAL A 81 12.11 -7.01 -2.34
C VAL A 81 11.02 -6.28 -1.56
N ILE A 82 10.71 -6.82 -0.39
CA ILE A 82 9.85 -6.20 0.64
C ILE A 82 10.60 -6.15 1.97
N VAL A 83 10.21 -5.23 2.85
CA VAL A 83 10.60 -5.26 4.28
C VAL A 83 9.42 -5.55 5.19
N TRP A 84 8.20 -5.49 4.64
CA TRP A 84 6.97 -5.82 5.33
C TRP A 84 5.90 -6.24 4.32
N LEU A 85 5.05 -7.19 4.70
CA LEU A 85 3.90 -7.62 3.92
C LEU A 85 2.77 -8.10 4.83
N TYR A 86 1.55 -7.78 4.45
CA TYR A 86 0.34 -8.25 5.09
C TYR A 86 -0.73 -8.53 4.02
N ALA A 87 -1.18 -9.79 3.94
CA ALA A 87 -2.19 -10.23 2.98
C ALA A 87 -3.44 -10.69 3.75
N ALA A 88 -4.60 -10.08 3.45
CA ALA A 88 -5.88 -10.38 4.09
C ALA A 88 -7.04 -9.80 3.27
N ASP A 89 -8.24 -9.81 3.85
CA ASP A 89 -9.35 -8.98 3.39
C ASP A 89 -8.98 -7.48 3.43
N ALA A 90 -9.73 -6.69 2.67
CA ALA A 90 -9.46 -5.29 2.42
C ALA A 90 -9.48 -4.46 3.70
N GLN A 91 -10.38 -4.75 4.64
CA GLN A 91 -10.44 -4.03 5.90
C GLN A 91 -9.15 -4.26 6.72
N ARG A 92 -8.76 -5.51 6.92
CA ARG A 92 -7.57 -5.85 7.72
C ARG A 92 -6.28 -5.40 7.05
N ALA A 93 -6.13 -5.63 5.74
CA ALA A 93 -4.92 -5.28 5.02
C ALA A 93 -4.70 -3.77 4.94
N LEU A 94 -5.77 -2.98 4.78
CA LEU A 94 -5.66 -1.53 4.76
C LEU A 94 -5.45 -0.95 6.15
N GLN A 95 -6.12 -1.49 7.17
CA GLN A 95 -5.87 -1.06 8.55
C GLN A 95 -4.40 -1.31 8.94
N ALA A 96 -3.87 -2.49 8.65
CA ALA A 96 -2.47 -2.81 8.90
C ALA A 96 -1.49 -1.87 8.19
N LEU A 97 -1.83 -1.38 7.00
CA LEU A 97 -1.04 -0.41 6.25
C LEU A 97 -1.12 1.01 6.85
N LEU A 98 -2.32 1.42 7.30
CA LEU A 98 -2.54 2.74 7.91
C LEU A 98 -1.87 2.87 9.28
N ASP A 99 -1.78 1.76 10.00
CA ASP A 99 -1.11 1.61 11.29
C ASP A 99 0.40 1.37 11.17
N LEU A 100 0.90 1.14 9.95
CA LEU A 100 2.32 0.90 9.73
C LEU A 100 3.13 2.15 10.15
N PRO A 101 4.09 2.01 11.07
CA PRO A 101 4.80 3.16 11.62
C PRO A 101 5.67 3.84 10.57
N HIS A 102 6.12 5.05 10.90
CA HIS A 102 7.12 5.77 10.11
C HIS A 102 8.33 4.87 9.81
N PRO A 103 8.94 4.91 8.60
CA PRO A 103 10.08 4.04 8.28
C PRO A 103 11.30 4.18 9.21
N GLU A 104 11.49 5.36 9.79
CA GLU A 104 12.57 5.63 10.77
C GLU A 104 12.19 5.25 12.22
N HIS A 105 10.99 4.72 12.44
CA HIS A 105 10.55 4.29 13.75
C HIS A 105 11.39 3.08 14.25
N PRO A 106 11.75 3.01 15.55
CA PRO A 106 12.49 1.86 16.09
C PRO A 106 11.78 0.52 15.89
N GLN A 107 10.44 0.53 15.84
CA GLN A 107 9.62 -0.65 15.57
C GLN A 107 9.27 -0.84 14.09
N ALA A 108 9.80 -0.01 13.19
CA ALA A 108 9.56 -0.16 11.76
C ALA A 108 10.17 -1.49 11.27
N PRO A 109 9.44 -2.25 10.45
CA PRO A 109 10.01 -3.43 9.81
C PRO A 109 11.17 -3.04 8.88
N THR A 110 12.33 -3.65 9.08
CA THR A 110 13.57 -3.36 8.32
C THR A 110 14.18 -4.60 7.66
N THR A 111 13.69 -5.79 7.99
CA THR A 111 14.26 -7.05 7.48
C THR A 111 13.77 -7.31 6.06
N SER A 112 14.70 -7.28 5.11
CA SER A 112 14.39 -7.56 3.70
C SER A 112 14.07 -9.03 3.46
N ALA A 113 13.10 -9.28 2.59
CA ALA A 113 12.75 -10.59 2.06
C ALA A 113 12.36 -10.49 0.57
N PRO A 114 12.47 -11.59 -0.21
CA PRO A 114 11.95 -11.62 -1.57
C PRO A 114 10.44 -11.31 -1.59
N ALA A 115 10.03 -10.43 -2.51
CA ALA A 115 8.62 -10.15 -2.71
C ALA A 115 7.91 -11.38 -3.30
N PRO A 116 6.75 -11.79 -2.75
CA PRO A 116 5.99 -12.87 -3.34
C PRO A 116 5.43 -12.45 -4.70
N SER A 117 5.32 -13.39 -5.63
CA SER A 117 4.71 -13.15 -6.96
C SER A 117 3.26 -12.68 -6.87
N ALA A 118 2.58 -12.95 -5.75
CA ALA A 118 1.26 -12.44 -5.46
C ALA A 118 1.23 -10.91 -5.30
N LEU A 119 2.36 -10.22 -5.17
CA LEU A 119 2.44 -8.76 -5.18
C LEU A 119 2.55 -8.19 -6.62
N HIS A 120 2.86 -9.05 -7.60
CA HIS A 120 3.07 -8.63 -8.98
C HIS A 120 1.75 -8.35 -9.69
N VAL A 121 1.76 -7.29 -10.50
CA VAL A 121 0.67 -6.87 -11.36
C VAL A 121 1.10 -7.08 -12.81
N PRO A 122 0.51 -8.06 -13.54
CA PRO A 122 0.90 -8.32 -14.92
C PRO A 122 0.70 -7.11 -15.83
N ALA A 123 1.64 -6.84 -16.74
CA ALA A 123 1.61 -5.70 -17.66
C ALA A 123 0.29 -5.58 -18.46
N ALA A 124 -0.31 -6.72 -18.82
CA ALA A 124 -1.60 -6.77 -19.52
C ALA A 124 -2.76 -6.13 -18.72
N ARG A 125 -2.67 -6.12 -17.38
CA ARG A 125 -3.65 -5.47 -16.51
C ARG A 125 -3.33 -4.00 -16.26
N GLN A 126 -2.11 -3.57 -16.52
CA GLN A 126 -1.67 -2.20 -16.32
C GLN A 126 -2.14 -1.25 -17.44
N CYS A 127 -2.91 -1.68 -18.45
CA CYS A 127 -3.29 -0.80 -19.55
C CYS A 127 -4.80 -0.82 -19.80
N PRO A 128 -5.51 0.33 -19.73
CA PRO A 128 -5.00 1.65 -19.32
C PRO A 128 -4.82 1.78 -17.79
N VAL A 129 -3.84 2.57 -17.32
CA VAL A 129 -3.79 3.05 -15.93
C VAL A 129 -4.38 4.45 -15.85
N THR A 130 -5.30 4.67 -14.91
CA THR A 130 -5.66 6.02 -14.46
C THR A 130 -5.03 6.31 -13.12
N VAL A 131 -4.25 7.38 -13.02
CA VAL A 131 -3.59 7.80 -11.77
C VAL A 131 -4.43 8.89 -11.11
N ARG A 132 -4.69 8.73 -9.81
CA ARG A 132 -5.26 9.75 -8.93
C ARG A 132 -4.24 10.09 -7.85
N PRO A 133 -3.54 11.23 -7.97
CA PRO A 133 -2.61 11.67 -6.94
C PRO A 133 -3.36 11.99 -5.64
N PRO A 134 -2.69 11.93 -4.48
CA PRO A 134 -3.27 12.37 -3.23
C PRO A 134 -3.48 13.88 -3.24
N SER A 135 -4.32 14.37 -2.33
CA SER A 135 -4.24 15.78 -1.98
C SER A 135 -2.94 16.05 -1.21
N GLU A 136 -2.28 17.17 -1.49
CA GLU A 136 -1.07 17.57 -0.76
C GLU A 136 -1.31 17.68 0.74
N LEU A 137 -2.50 18.13 1.14
CA LEU A 137 -2.90 18.23 2.54
C LEU A 137 -2.97 16.86 3.22
N ALA A 138 -3.55 15.86 2.55
CA ALA A 138 -3.62 14.49 3.06
C ALA A 138 -2.21 13.92 3.25
N ALA A 139 -1.35 14.06 2.24
CA ALA A 139 0.03 13.58 2.31
C ALA A 139 0.80 14.21 3.47
N ARG A 140 0.70 15.55 3.63
CA ARG A 140 1.33 16.28 4.75
C ARG A 140 0.76 15.86 6.11
N THR A 141 -0.56 15.65 6.20
CA THR A 141 -1.21 15.20 7.44
C THR A 141 -0.64 13.86 7.90
N ARG A 142 -0.45 12.89 6.99
CA ARG A 142 0.19 11.61 7.33
C ARG A 142 1.62 11.81 7.80
N GLN A 143 2.44 12.62 7.12
CA GLN A 143 3.82 12.91 7.55
C GLN A 143 3.87 13.49 8.95
N VAL A 144 3.04 14.51 9.23
CA VAL A 144 3.00 15.16 10.55
C VAL A 144 2.55 14.19 11.64
N ARG A 145 1.49 13.42 11.39
CA ARG A 145 0.96 12.43 12.35
C ARG A 145 2.01 11.38 12.72
N LEU A 146 2.63 10.75 11.73
CA LEU A 146 3.59 9.68 11.95
C LEU A 146 4.95 10.20 12.44
N GLY A 147 5.35 11.41 12.03
CA GLY A 147 6.52 12.10 12.58
C GLY A 147 6.34 12.52 14.04
N ALA A 148 5.15 12.97 14.44
CA ALA A 148 4.85 13.28 15.83
C ALA A 148 4.87 12.02 16.72
N ALA A 149 4.33 10.90 16.23
CA ALA A 149 4.40 9.62 16.94
C ALA A 149 5.87 9.17 17.15
N LEU A 150 6.70 9.27 16.09
CA LEU A 150 8.13 9.00 16.17
C LEU A 150 8.83 9.84 17.25
N LEU A 151 8.53 11.14 17.32
CA LEU A 151 9.14 12.05 18.29
C LEU A 151 8.64 11.81 19.72
N ALA A 152 7.35 11.50 19.90
CA ALA A 152 6.78 11.24 21.22
C ALA A 152 7.40 9.98 21.85
N GLU A 153 7.52 8.89 21.09
CA GLU A 153 8.05 7.63 21.61
C GLU A 153 9.57 7.64 21.79
N THR A 154 10.30 8.41 20.99
CA THR A 154 11.74 8.61 21.19
C THR A 154 12.04 9.49 22.42
N ALA A 155 11.14 10.41 22.79
CA ALA A 155 11.27 11.22 24.00
C ALA A 155 10.93 10.46 25.30
N GLU A 156 10.17 9.36 25.21
CA GLU A 156 9.78 8.53 26.35
C GLU A 156 10.84 7.50 26.78
N VAL A 157 11.97 7.36 26.07
CA VAL A 157 13.07 6.48 26.50
C VAL A 157 13.70 7.04 27.79
N PRO A 158 13.46 6.46 28.99
CA PRO A 158 14.08 6.93 30.20
C PRO A 158 15.55 6.50 30.15
N SER A 159 16.44 7.44 30.46
CA SER A 159 17.83 7.13 30.80
C SER A 159 17.86 6.34 32.12
N GLU A 160 17.62 5.03 32.07
CA GLU A 160 17.98 4.13 33.16
C GLU A 160 19.36 3.54 32.87
N THR A 161 20.40 4.25 33.31
CA THR A 161 21.66 3.63 33.76
C THR A 161 22.50 4.67 34.49
N GLY A 162 22.72 4.44 35.79
CA GLY A 162 23.57 5.25 36.67
C GLY A 162 23.25 5.03 38.13
#